data_AF-A0A9D9P182-F1
#
_entry.id   AF-A0A9D9P182-F1
#
_cell.length_a   1.000
_cell.length_b   1.000
_cell.length_c   1.000
_cell.angle_alpha   90.00
_cell.angle_beta   90.00
_cell.angle_gamma   90.00
#
_symmetry.space_group_name_H-M   'P 1'
#
loop_
_entity.id
_entity.type
_entity.pdbx_description
1 polymer ?
#
loop_
_entity_poly.entity_id
_entity_poly.type
_entity_poly.pdbx_seq_one_letter_code
_entity_poly.pdbx_strand_id
1 'polypeptide(L)'
;APADSDAVAHLSLPATAAVLYGTQSGASQGRIWLNPSSSVQRLVLVAEGMTNPGSLAPVLRIGINGLTVWEGVSPFPRGEWGTFAWVIDKSQLLAGSQLTISLSLATPGDYGTEPWVALATVTVYVDS
;
A
#
# COMPACT_ATOMS: atom_id res chain seq x y z
N ALA A 1 -5.62 33.50 -29.78
CA ALA A 1 -4.92 32.58 -28.88
C ALA A 1 -5.92 32.12 -27.84
N PRO A 2 -6.16 30.81 -27.65
CA PRO A 2 -6.77 30.30 -26.42
C PRO A 2 -5.62 29.83 -25.48
N ALA A 3 -5.44 30.37 -24.27
CA ALA A 3 -6.25 30.29 -23.05
C ALA A 3 -6.13 28.93 -22.34
N ASP A 4 -5.37 28.97 -21.23
CA ASP A 4 -5.19 28.03 -20.11
C ASP A 4 -6.12 26.82 -20.01
N SER A 5 -5.54 25.63 -19.83
CA SER A 5 -5.78 24.77 -18.64
C SER A 5 -5.20 23.37 -18.89
N ASP A 6 -4.00 23.11 -18.40
CA ASP A 6 -3.56 21.76 -17.97
C ASP A 6 -2.28 21.93 -17.16
N ALA A 7 -2.37 22.75 -16.11
CA ALA A 7 -1.40 22.65 -15.04
C ALA A 7 -1.68 21.30 -14.36
N VAL A 8 -1.03 20.24 -14.84
CA VAL A 8 -0.91 18.98 -14.11
C VAL A 8 -0.37 19.40 -12.75
N ALA A 9 -1.23 19.43 -11.73
CA ALA A 9 -0.80 19.70 -10.37
C ALA A 9 0.22 18.61 -10.05
N HIS A 10 1.51 18.99 -10.05
CA HIS A 10 2.57 18.07 -9.70
C HIS A 10 2.34 17.68 -8.25
N LEU A 11 1.77 16.49 -8.05
CA LEU A 11 1.59 15.91 -6.72
C LEU A 11 2.97 15.78 -6.09
N SER A 12 3.24 16.64 -5.11
CA SER A 12 4.51 16.66 -4.42
C SER A 12 4.47 15.57 -3.34
N LEU A 13 5.24 14.51 -3.56
CA LEU A 13 5.43 13.45 -2.58
C LEU A 13 6.57 13.84 -1.61
N PRO A 14 6.42 13.63 -0.29
CA PRO A 14 7.52 13.73 0.65
C PRO A 14 8.69 12.84 0.22
N ALA A 15 9.93 13.31 0.43
CA ALA A 15 11.13 12.55 0.06
C ALA A 15 11.24 11.18 0.74
N THR A 16 10.52 10.98 1.85
CA THR A 16 10.47 9.73 2.61
C THR A 16 9.37 8.76 2.16
N ALA A 17 8.48 9.18 1.26
CA ALA A 17 7.38 8.33 0.81
C ALA A 17 7.89 7.22 -0.12
N ALA A 18 7.49 5.98 0.15
CA ALA A 18 7.71 4.86 -0.76
C ALA A 18 6.57 4.82 -1.78
N VAL A 19 6.89 4.61 -3.07
CA VAL A 19 5.88 4.56 -4.13
C VAL A 19 5.79 3.15 -4.70
N LEU A 20 4.58 2.58 -4.66
CA LEU A 20 4.22 1.35 -5.33
C LEU A 20 3.65 1.68 -6.70
N TYR A 21 4.31 1.19 -7.74
CA TYR A 21 3.86 1.32 -9.13
C TYR A 21 3.19 0.04 -9.62
N GLY A 22 2.61 0.07 -10.82
CA GLY A 22 1.90 -1.08 -11.36
C GLY A 22 2.75 -2.35 -11.48
N THR A 23 2.09 -3.49 -11.69
CA THR A 23 2.70 -4.84 -11.64
C THR A 23 3.87 -5.05 -12.61
N GLN A 24 4.05 -4.19 -13.62
CA GLN A 24 5.13 -4.26 -14.60
C GLN A 24 6.40 -3.49 -14.17
N SER A 25 6.30 -2.63 -13.15
CA SER A 25 7.35 -1.68 -12.76
C SER A 25 8.54 -2.26 -11.98
N GLY A 26 8.46 -3.50 -11.48
CA GLY A 26 9.45 -4.07 -10.53
C GLY A 26 9.45 -3.45 -9.12
N ALA A 27 8.92 -2.23 -8.96
CA ALA A 27 8.72 -1.52 -7.70
C ALA A 27 7.25 -1.60 -7.22
N SER A 28 6.57 -2.70 -7.54
CA SER A 28 5.14 -2.88 -7.29
C SER A 28 4.79 -3.41 -5.90
N GLN A 29 5.80 -3.68 -5.07
CA GLN A 29 5.62 -4.30 -3.76
C GLN A 29 6.61 -3.77 -2.71
N GLY A 30 6.09 -3.46 -1.53
CA GLY A 30 6.85 -3.27 -0.29
C GLY A 30 6.67 -4.47 0.65
N ARG A 31 7.67 -4.74 1.50
CA ARG A 31 7.64 -5.84 2.47
C ARG A 31 8.10 -5.39 3.85
N ILE A 32 7.44 -5.92 4.89
CA ILE A 32 7.79 -5.75 6.30
C ILE A 32 7.98 -7.15 6.90
N TRP A 33 9.10 -7.35 7.60
CA TRP A 33 9.35 -8.56 8.37
C TRP A 33 9.14 -8.29 9.85
N LEU A 34 8.39 -9.16 10.52
CA LEU A 34 8.09 -9.09 11.94
C LEU A 34 8.47 -10.41 12.61
N ASN A 35 9.22 -10.34 13.70
CA ASN A 35 9.60 -11.50 14.51
C ASN A 35 8.94 -11.38 15.89
N PRO A 36 7.66 -11.77 16.04
CA PRO A 36 6.95 -11.65 17.31
C PRO A 36 7.54 -12.61 18.36
N SER A 37 7.58 -12.19 19.61
CA SER A 37 8.07 -12.99 20.74
C SER A 37 7.05 -14.02 21.27
N SER A 38 5.79 -13.89 20.84
CA SER A 38 4.63 -14.69 21.24
C SER A 38 3.73 -14.95 20.03
N SER A 39 2.77 -15.86 20.17
CA SER A 39 1.78 -16.10 19.12
C SER A 39 0.94 -14.85 18.88
N VAL A 40 0.83 -14.40 17.64
CA VAL A 40 0.00 -13.24 17.27
C VAL A 40 -1.43 -13.70 16.99
N GLN A 41 -2.39 -13.10 17.68
CA GLN A 41 -3.82 -13.38 17.48
C GLN A 41 -4.44 -12.43 16.46
N ARG A 42 -4.02 -11.16 16.48
CA ARG A 42 -4.53 -10.10 15.60
C ARG A 42 -3.41 -9.19 15.14
N LEU A 43 -3.52 -8.74 13.90
CA LEU A 43 -2.66 -7.72 13.32
C LEU A 43 -3.50 -6.52 12.89
N VAL A 44 -3.03 -5.31 13.20
CA VAL A 44 -3.58 -4.07 12.66
C VAL A 44 -2.50 -3.36 11.86
N LEU A 45 -2.75 -3.21 10.56
CA LEU A 45 -1.90 -2.45 9.66
C LEU A 45 -2.49 -1.07 9.51
N VAL A 46 -1.77 -0.02 9.93
CA VAL A 46 -2.17 1.37 9.74
C VAL A 46 -1.19 2.01 8.76
N ALA A 47 -1.70 2.57 7.67
CA ALA A 47 -0.86 3.25 6.70
C ALA A 47 -1.41 4.63 6.38
N GLU A 48 -0.50 5.59 6.26
CA GLU A 48 -0.77 6.90 5.68
C GLU A 48 -0.32 6.88 4.22
N GLY A 49 -1.25 7.19 3.32
CA GLY A 49 -1.01 7.08 1.90
C GLY A 49 -1.78 8.08 1.05
N MET A 50 -1.35 8.16 -0.19
CA MET A 50 -1.95 8.92 -1.28
C MET A 50 -1.98 8.02 -2.51
N THR A 51 -2.96 8.18 -3.39
CA THR A 51 -2.98 7.47 -4.66
C THR A 51 -3.17 8.41 -5.83
N ASN A 52 -2.72 7.98 -7.00
CA ASN A 52 -3.09 8.60 -8.25
C ASN A 52 -3.49 7.52 -9.25
N PRO A 53 -4.77 7.46 -9.67
CA PRO A 53 -5.29 6.37 -10.48
C PRO A 53 -4.89 6.47 -11.97
N GLY A 54 -4.62 7.66 -12.50
CA GLY A 54 -4.57 7.84 -13.96
C GLY A 54 -5.81 7.27 -14.65
N SER A 55 -5.61 6.39 -15.63
CA SER A 55 -6.70 5.76 -16.41
C SER A 55 -7.27 4.49 -15.79
N LEU A 56 -6.62 3.90 -14.77
CA LEU A 56 -7.02 2.62 -14.17
C LEU A 56 -7.11 2.73 -12.65
N ALA A 57 -8.16 2.14 -12.06
CA ALA A 57 -8.27 2.12 -10.61
C ALA A 57 -7.07 1.36 -9.97
N PRO A 58 -6.33 1.97 -9.03
CA PRO A 58 -5.23 1.33 -8.33
C PRO A 58 -5.79 0.29 -7.36
N VAL A 59 -5.45 -0.98 -7.53
CA VAL A 59 -5.91 -2.10 -6.71
C VAL A 59 -4.78 -2.48 -5.77
N LEU A 60 -4.95 -2.14 -4.50
CA LEU A 60 -4.00 -2.48 -3.45
C LEU A 60 -4.28 -3.91 -2.95
N ARG A 61 -3.22 -4.68 -2.75
CA ARG A 61 -3.24 -6.02 -2.19
C ARG A 61 -2.37 -6.07 -0.96
N ILE A 62 -2.89 -6.69 0.11
CA ILE A 62 -2.15 -6.98 1.33
C ILE A 62 -1.96 -8.49 1.44
N GLY A 63 -0.72 -8.92 1.61
CA GLY A 63 -0.34 -10.30 1.81
C GLY A 63 0.28 -10.54 3.18
N ILE A 64 0.05 -11.72 3.75
CA ILE A 64 0.78 -12.24 4.91
C ILE A 64 1.32 -13.61 4.55
N ASN A 65 2.62 -13.82 4.75
CA ASN A 65 3.31 -15.09 4.45
C ASN A 65 3.04 -15.59 3.02
N GLY A 66 2.94 -14.66 2.07
CA GLY A 66 2.65 -14.94 0.66
C GLY A 66 1.18 -15.14 0.32
N LEU A 67 0.27 -15.18 1.31
CA LEU A 67 -1.16 -15.33 1.10
C LEU A 67 -1.85 -13.96 1.08
N THR A 68 -2.64 -13.68 0.05
CA THR A 68 -3.49 -12.48 -0.01
C THR A 68 -4.55 -12.54 1.08
N VAL A 69 -4.56 -11.54 1.97
CA VAL A 69 -5.55 -11.42 3.05
C VAL A 69 -6.57 -10.34 2.79
N TRP A 70 -6.24 -9.36 1.95
CA TRP A 70 -7.12 -8.30 1.50
C TRP A 70 -6.71 -7.82 0.10
N GLU A 71 -7.71 -7.50 -0.73
CA GLU A 71 -7.53 -6.89 -2.05
C GLU A 71 -8.72 -5.98 -2.34
N GLY A 72 -8.46 -4.79 -2.85
CA GLY A 72 -9.49 -3.85 -3.21
C GLY A 72 -8.93 -2.60 -3.88
N VAL A 73 -9.82 -1.74 -4.39
CA VAL A 73 -9.42 -0.41 -4.85
C VAL A 73 -8.75 0.32 -3.69
N SER A 74 -7.62 0.98 -3.97
CA SER A 74 -6.85 1.77 -3.03
C SER A 74 -7.79 2.75 -2.32
N PRO A 75 -7.89 2.69 -0.98
CA PRO A 75 -8.77 3.59 -0.24
C PRO A 75 -8.16 4.99 -0.09
N PHE A 76 -6.86 5.16 -0.39
CA PHE A 76 -6.17 6.42 -0.22
C PHE A 76 -6.76 7.51 -1.14
N PRO A 77 -6.86 8.76 -0.65
CA PRO A 77 -7.36 9.86 -1.46
C PRO A 77 -6.40 10.23 -2.59
N ARG A 78 -6.96 10.86 -3.63
CA ARG A 78 -6.18 11.51 -4.69
C ARG A 78 -5.89 12.94 -4.28
N GLY A 79 -4.64 13.37 -4.35
CA GLY A 79 -4.27 14.77 -4.11
C GLY A 79 -3.94 15.13 -2.67
N GLU A 80 -4.29 14.28 -1.71
CA GLU A 80 -4.09 14.52 -0.28
C GLU A 80 -3.59 13.25 0.42
N TRP A 81 -3.14 13.36 1.67
CA TRP A 81 -2.75 12.22 2.50
C TRP A 81 -3.93 11.76 3.34
N GLY A 82 -4.16 10.45 3.38
CA GLY A 82 -5.20 9.82 4.20
C GLY A 82 -4.67 8.60 4.95
N THR A 83 -5.22 8.38 6.15
CA THR A 83 -4.85 7.23 6.98
C THR A 83 -5.93 6.15 6.91
N PHE A 84 -5.51 4.91 6.66
CA PHE A 84 -6.39 3.74 6.62
C PHE A 84 -5.83 2.61 7.46
N ALA A 85 -6.73 1.82 8.04
CA ALA A 85 -6.39 0.69 8.87
C ALA A 85 -7.04 -0.59 8.34
N TRP A 86 -6.28 -1.68 8.34
CA TRP A 86 -6.77 -3.03 8.08
C TRP A 86 -6.58 -3.87 9.33
N VAL A 87 -7.68 -4.47 9.81
CA VAL A 87 -7.67 -5.42 10.92
C VAL A 87 -7.70 -6.82 10.36
N ILE A 88 -6.68 -7.61 10.70
CA ILE A 88 -6.53 -8.98 10.25
C ILE A 88 -6.64 -9.89 11.48
N ASP A 89 -7.84 -10.42 11.65
CA ASP A 89 -8.21 -11.32 12.75
C ASP A 89 -8.31 -12.76 12.25
N LYS A 90 -7.14 -13.33 11.93
CA LYS A 90 -6.98 -14.64 11.31
C LYS A 90 -5.78 -15.35 11.89
N SER A 91 -5.86 -15.76 13.16
CA SER A 91 -4.75 -16.36 13.92
C SER A 91 -4.01 -17.47 13.18
N GLN A 92 -4.70 -18.31 12.40
CA GLN A 92 -4.05 -19.34 11.58
C GLN A 92 -3.07 -18.80 10.52
N LEU A 93 -3.27 -17.57 10.01
CA LEU A 93 -2.38 -16.91 9.06
C LEU A 93 -1.24 -16.15 9.75
N LEU A 94 -1.39 -15.90 11.06
CA LEU A 94 -0.46 -15.17 11.91
C LEU A 94 0.41 -16.11 12.75
N ALA A 95 0.30 -17.43 12.53
CA ALA A 95 1.15 -18.43 13.14
C ALA A 95 2.56 -18.38 12.54
N GLY A 96 3.58 -18.46 13.39
CA GLY A 96 4.98 -18.52 12.99
C GLY A 96 5.88 -17.63 13.84
N SER A 97 7.18 -17.91 13.80
CA SER A 97 8.22 -17.10 14.46
C SER A 97 8.60 -15.85 13.66
N GLN A 98 8.20 -15.79 12.39
CA GLN A 98 8.37 -14.63 11.52
C GLN A 98 7.14 -14.46 10.64
N LEU A 99 6.64 -13.23 10.56
CA LEU A 99 5.58 -12.81 9.64
C LEU A 99 6.18 -11.93 8.55
N THR A 100 5.87 -12.25 7.30
CA THR A 100 6.16 -11.38 6.15
C THR A 100 4.88 -10.72 5.70
N ILE A 101 4.78 -9.41 5.88
CA ILE A 101 3.65 -8.61 5.40
C ILE A 101 4.06 -7.95 4.11
N SER A 102 3.21 -8.00 3.09
CA SER A 102 3.43 -7.31 1.83
C SER A 102 2.29 -6.37 1.51
N LEU A 103 2.63 -5.20 0.96
CA LEU A 103 1.70 -4.31 0.30
C LEU A 103 2.11 -4.23 -1.16
N SER A 104 1.20 -4.47 -2.09
CA SER A 104 1.50 -4.42 -3.52
C SER A 104 0.38 -3.81 -4.33
N LEU A 105 0.73 -3.14 -5.44
CA LEU A 105 -0.23 -2.66 -6.41
C LEU A 105 -0.46 -3.75 -7.47
N ALA A 106 -1.67 -4.29 -7.52
CA ALA A 106 -2.06 -5.36 -8.44
C ALA A 106 -2.50 -4.83 -9.82
N THR A 107 -2.75 -3.52 -9.95
CA THR A 107 -3.06 -2.90 -11.24
C THR A 107 -1.82 -2.89 -12.15
N PRO A 108 -1.97 -3.15 -13.46
CA PRO A 108 -0.89 -2.96 -14.44
C PRO A 108 -0.42 -1.50 -14.49
N GLY A 109 0.83 -1.30 -14.89
CA GLY A 109 1.44 0.03 -14.98
C GLY A 109 2.95 0.00 -14.88
N ASP A 110 3.59 0.97 -15.52
CA ASP A 110 5.04 1.10 -15.59
C ASP A 110 5.59 1.95 -14.44
N TYR A 111 6.89 1.80 -14.17
CA TYR A 111 7.59 2.61 -13.19
C TYR A 111 7.50 4.11 -13.53
N GLY A 112 7.24 4.94 -12.53
CA GLY A 112 7.16 6.39 -12.70
C GLY A 112 5.87 6.89 -13.36
N THR A 113 4.92 5.99 -13.64
CA THR A 113 3.65 6.32 -14.29
C THR A 113 2.46 5.98 -13.41
N GLU A 114 1.35 6.67 -13.61
CA GLU A 114 0.06 6.28 -13.02
C GLU A 114 -0.41 4.95 -13.64
N PRO A 115 -1.12 4.08 -12.89
CA PRO A 115 -1.53 4.25 -11.49
C PRO A 115 -0.40 3.99 -10.48
N TRP A 116 -0.40 4.74 -9.38
CA TRP A 116 0.51 4.51 -8.25
C TRP A 116 -0.14 4.75 -6.89
N VAL A 117 0.46 4.15 -5.85
CA VAL A 117 0.15 4.39 -4.43
C VAL A 117 1.43 4.81 -3.73
N ALA A 118 1.41 5.98 -3.09
CA ALA A 118 2.49 6.46 -2.24
C ALA A 118 2.14 6.19 -0.76
N LEU A 119 3.11 5.72 0.00
CA LEU A 119 3.00 5.40 1.43
C LEU A 119 4.03 6.23 2.19
N ALA A 120 3.55 7.10 3.07
CA ALA A 120 4.43 7.91 3.94
C ALA A 120 4.82 7.12 5.19
N THR A 121 3.85 6.42 5.79
CA THR A 121 4.07 5.57 6.96
C THR A 121 3.30 4.27 6.81
N VAL A 122 3.87 3.19 7.33
CA VAL A 122 3.21 1.91 7.51
C VAL A 122 3.58 1.39 8.89
N THR A 123 2.61 1.37 9.79
CA THR A 123 2.76 0.91 11.16
C THR A 123 2.00 -0.39 11.35
N VAL A 124 2.65 -1.36 11.98
CA VAL A 124 2.04 -2.65 12.29
C VAL A 124 1.92 -2.78 13.80
N TYR A 125 0.70 -2.97 14.27
CA TYR A 125 0.40 -3.36 15.64
C TYR A 125 0.05 -4.83 15.67
N VAL A 126 0.58 -5.53 16.67
CA VAL A 126 0.26 -6.94 16.92
C VAL A 126 -0.31 -7.07 18.31
N ASP A 127 -1.32 -7.92 18.43
CA ASP A 127 -1.91 -8.36 19.68
C ASP A 127 -1.65 -9.86 19.82
N SER A 128 -1.21 -10.30 21.00
CA SER A 128 -0.69 -11.65 21.26
C SER A 128 -1.34 -12.32 22.45
#